data_AF-A0AAD7HKV1-F1
#
_entry.id   AF-A0AAD7HKV1-F1
#
_cell.length_a   1.000
_cell.length_b   1.000
_cell.length_c   1.000
_cell.angle_alpha   90.00
_cell.angle_beta   90.00
_cell.angle_gamma   90.00
#
_symmetry.space_group_name_H-M   'P 1'
#
loop_
_entity.id
_entity.type
_entity.pdbx_description
1 polymer ?
#
loop_
_entity_poly.entity_id
_entity_poly.type
_entity_poly.pdbx_seq_one_letter_code
_entity_poly.pdbx_strand_id
1 'polypeptide(L)' 'QLHTLCMDNASNCDTTSDCLPDHIPTYRGTLSRTRCFSHTVNLIVKVGFR' A
#
# COMPACT_ATOMS: atom_id res chain seq x y z
N GLN A 1 8.45 15.15 -7.11
CA GLN A 1 7.33 15.05 -6.16
C GLN A 1 6.83 13.62 -6.19
N LEU A 2 6.79 12.95 -5.04
CA LEU A 2 6.31 11.57 -4.93
C LEU A 2 4.79 11.60 -4.75
N HIS A 3 4.05 11.22 -5.78
CA HIS A 3 2.58 11.32 -5.82
C HIS A 3 1.87 10.02 -5.44
N THR A 4 2.50 8.86 -5.71
CA THR A 4 1.90 7.54 -5.46
C THR A 4 2.96 6.51 -5.12
N LEU A 5 2.67 5.63 -4.17
CA LEU A 5 3.54 4.55 -3.71
C LEU A 5 2.76 3.23 -3.74
N CYS A 6 3.29 2.25 -4.48
CA CYS A 6 2.71 0.91 -4.58
C CYS A 6 3.23 0.05 -3.43
N MET A 7 2.34 -0.46 -2.60
CA MET A 7 2.65 -1.25 -1.40
C MET A 7 1.87 -2.56 -1.43
N ASP A 8 2.37 -3.60 -0.76
CA ASP A 8 1.61 -4.84 -0.61
C ASP A 8 0.44 -4.67 0.39
N ASN A 9 -0.39 -5.71 0.51
CA ASN A 9 -1.55 -5.69 1.39
C ASN A 9 -1.16 -6.22 2.78
N ALA A 10 -0.19 -5.57 3.40
CA ALA A 10 0.29 -5.86 4.74
C ALA A 10 0.06 -4.67 5.67
N SER A 11 -0.19 -4.94 6.95
CA SER A 11 -0.58 -3.91 7.94
C SER A 11 0.53 -2.91 8.26
N ASN A 12 1.80 -3.32 8.13
CA ASN A 12 2.95 -2.41 8.21
C ASN A 12 2.92 -1.33 7.12
N CYS A 13 2.33 -1.64 5.96
CA CYS A 13 2.12 -0.67 4.88
C CYS A 13 0.92 0.25 5.12
N ASP A 14 0.01 -0.08 6.05
CA ASP A 14 -0.95 0.89 6.59
C ASP A 14 -0.20 1.93 7.43
N THR A 15 0.60 1.49 8.41
CA THR A 15 1.40 2.38 9.27
C THR A 15 2.37 3.24 8.47
N THR A 16 3.00 2.68 7.44
CA THR A 16 3.89 3.45 6.56
C THR A 16 3.11 4.55 5.84
N SER A 17 1.89 4.27 5.36
CA SER A 17 1.07 5.28 4.71
C SER A 17 0.64 6.40 5.66
N ASP A 18 0.48 6.10 6.95
CA ASP A 18 0.08 7.06 7.97
C ASP A 18 1.23 7.93 8.46
N CYS A 19 2.45 7.38 8.58
CA CYS A 19 3.62 8.11 9.10
C CYS A 19 4.46 8.80 8.00
N LEU A 20 4.42 8.31 6.76
CA LEU A 20 5.22 8.89 5.67
C LEU A 20 4.88 10.36 5.31
N PRO A 21 3.64 10.86 5.48
CA PRO A 21 3.32 12.28 5.30
C PRO A 21 4.12 13.22 6.20
N ASP A 22 4.50 12.77 7.41
CA ASP A 22 5.28 13.57 8.37
C ASP A 22 6.73 13.81 7.88
N HIS A 23 7.22 12.91 7.02
CA HIS A 23 8.57 12.98 6.46
C HIS A 23 8.60 13.51 5.02
N ILE A 24 7.51 13.30 4.26
CA ILE A 24 7.40 13.69 2.85
C ILE A 24 6.10 14.49 2.66
N PRO A 25 6.15 15.82 2.74
CA PRO A 25 4.95 16.68 2.69
C PRO A 25 4.14 16.56 1.39
N THR A 26 4.74 16.04 0.31
CA THR A 26 4.04 15.81 -0.97
C THR A 26 3.27 14.49 -1.01
N TYR A 27 3.52 13.59 -0.07
CA TYR A 27 2.85 12.29 0.02
C TYR A 27 1.52 12.45 0.75
N ARG A 28 0.40 12.13 0.09
CA ARG A 28 -0.96 12.35 0.62
C ARG A 28 -1.48 11.18 1.46
N GLY A 29 -0.59 10.51 2.18
CA GLY A 29 -0.93 9.36 3.01
C GLY A 29 -1.63 8.24 2.21
N THR A 30 -2.72 7.72 2.76
CA THR A 30 -3.50 6.65 2.11
C THR A 30 -4.03 7.02 0.72
N LEU A 31 -4.27 8.31 0.42
CA LEU A 31 -4.68 8.74 -0.92
C LEU A 31 -3.58 8.55 -1.97
N SER A 32 -2.32 8.58 -1.53
CA SER A 32 -1.14 8.32 -2.35
C SER A 32 -0.72 6.85 -2.31
N ARG A 33 -1.48 5.95 -1.69
CA ARG A 33 -1.16 4.53 -1.64
C ARG A 33 -1.94 3.74 -2.68
N THR A 34 -1.23 2.94 -3.46
CA THR A 34 -1.82 1.88 -4.29
C THR A 34 -1.42 0.51 -3.77
N ARG A 35 -2.30 -0.49 -3.96
CA ARG A 35 -2.01 -1.87 -3.59
C ARG A 35 -1.32 -2.60 -4.75
N CYS A 36 -0.35 -3.44 -4.42
CA CYS A 36 0.35 -4.27 -5.37
C CYS A 36 -0.61 -5.28 -6.00
N PHE A 37 -0.77 -5.20 -7.32
CA PHE A 37 -1.65 -6.07 -8.09
C PHE A 37 -1.27 -7.54 -7.91
N SER A 38 0.00 -7.89 -8.11
CA SER A 38 0.48 -9.27 -7.98
C SER A 38 0.24 -9.84 -6.57
N HIS A 39 0.44 -9.02 -5.53
CA HIS A 39 0.17 -9.45 -4.16
C HIS A 39 -1.33 -9.68 -3.93
N THR A 40 -2.18 -8.81 -4.47
CA THR A 40 -3.64 -8.94 -4.40
C THR A 40 -4.12 -10.21 -5.10
N VAL A 41 -3.63 -10.50 -6.31
CA VAL A 41 -3.94 -11.75 -7.03
C VAL A 41 -3.48 -12.97 -6.24
N ASN A 42 -2.28 -12.95 -5.68
CA ASN A 42 -1.78 -14.04 -4.83
C ASN A 42 -2.69 -14.28 -3.61
N LEU A 43 -3.21 -13.23 -2.98
CA LEU A 43 -4.19 -13.38 -1.89
C LEU A 43 -5.51 -13.98 -2.37
N ILE A 44 -6.03 -13.54 -3.51
CA ILE A 44 -7.26 -14.10 -4.11
C ILE A 44 -7.09 -15.59 -4.39
N VAL A 45 -5.98 -15.98 -5.02
CA VAL A 45 -5.66 -17.39 -5.30
C VAL A 45 -5.56 -18.17 -3.99
N LYS A 46 -4.84 -17.65 -2.98
CA LYS A 46 -4.72 -18.32 -1.68
C LYS A 46 -6.07 -18.51 -0.96
N VAL A 47 -7.01 -17.60 -1.12
CA VAL A 47 -8.35 -17.70 -0.52
C VAL A 47 -9.26 -18.63 -1.34
N GLY A 48 -9.19 -18.58 -2.67
CA GLY A 48 -10.03 -19.38 -3.57
C GLY A 48 -9.62 -20.84 -3.70
N PHE A 49 -8.36 -21.18 -3.41
CA PHE A 49 -7.83 -22.55 -3.43
C PHE A 49 -7.62 -23.12 -2.01
N ARG A 50 -8.27 -22.53 -1.00
CA ARG A 50 -8.32 -23.04 0.37
C ARG A 50 -9.65 -23.72 0.63
#